data_AF-X1BXR9-F1
#
_entry.id   AF-X1BXR9-F1
#
_cell.length_a   1.000
_cell.length_b   1.000
_cell.length_c   1.000
_cell.angle_alpha   90.00
_cell.angle_beta   90.00
_cell.angle_gamma   90.00
#
_symmetry.space_group_name_H-M   'P 1'
#
loop_
_entity.id
_entity.type
_entity.pdbx_description
1 polymer ?
#
loop_
_entity_poly.entity_id
_entity_poly.type
_entity_poly.pdbx_seq_one_letter_code
_entity_poly.pdbx_strand_id
1 'polypeptide(L)' 'NLTKVVAGHDLELILDICPRVILLDEGRIVANGGAKKILKDKSLMESHGLEVPLSLKH' A
#
# COMPACT_ATOMS: atom_id res chain seq x y z
N ASN A 1 -2.44 -15.20 -19.08
CA ASN A 1 -2.12 -14.75 -17.72
C ASN A 1 -1.27 -13.50 -17.83
N LEU A 2 -1.75 -12.34 -17.34
CA LEU A 2 -1.06 -11.05 -17.49
C LEU A 2 -0.73 -10.51 -16.10
N THR A 3 0.56 -10.26 -15.85
CA THR A 3 1.00 -9.56 -14.64
C THR A 3 1.09 -8.06 -14.94
N LYS A 4 0.53 -7.24 -14.06
CA LYS A 4 0.61 -5.78 -14.12
C LYS A 4 1.31 -5.25 -12.87
N VAL A 5 2.08 -4.20 -13.03
CA VAL A 5 2.67 -3.42 -11.93
C VAL A 5 2.09 -2.02 -12.00
N VAL A 6 1.54 -1.55 -10.88
CA VAL A 6 1.00 -0.20 -10.74
C VAL A 6 1.72 0.47 -9.59
N ALA A 7 2.17 1.71 -9.81
CA ALA A 7 2.76 2.55 -8.78
C ALA A 7 2.14 3.95 -8.90
N GLY A 8 1.77 4.52 -7.77
CA GLY A 8 1.09 5.80 -7.71
C GLY A 8 0.91 6.25 -6.27
N HIS A 9 0.58 7.53 -6.12
CA HIS A 9 0.33 8.20 -4.85
C HIS A 9 -1.12 8.07 -4.33
N ASP A 10 -2.08 7.77 -5.21
CA ASP A 10 -3.48 7.57 -4.82
C ASP A 10 -3.67 6.18 -4.23
N LEU A 11 -3.73 6.12 -2.90
CA LEU A 11 -3.82 4.85 -2.17
C LEU A 11 -5.23 4.23 -2.22
N GLU A 12 -6.28 5.00 -2.52
CA GLU A 12 -7.63 4.45 -2.72
C GLU A 12 -7.68 3.68 -4.04
N LEU A 13 -7.12 4.26 -5.10
CA LEU A 13 -7.00 3.56 -6.39
C LEU A 13 -6.16 2.29 -6.25
N ILE A 14 -5.02 2.36 -5.56
CA ILE A 14 -4.16 1.18 -5.33
C ILE A 14 -4.91 0.12 -4.54
N LEU A 15 -5.65 0.49 -3.50
CA LEU A 15 -6.45 -0.43 -2.70
C LEU A 15 -7.54 -1.11 -3.54
N ASP A 16 -8.19 -0.39 -4.45
CA ASP A 16 -9.28 -0.89 -5.29
C ASP A 16 -8.81 -1.93 -6.32
N ILE A 17 -7.66 -1.67 -6.97
CA ILE A 17 -7.23 -2.48 -8.12
C ILE A 17 -6.12 -3.49 -7.79
N CYS A 18 -5.39 -3.33 -6.69
CA CYS A 18 -4.26 -4.20 -6.35
C CYS A 18 -4.62 -5.16 -5.21
N PRO A 19 -4.62 -6.49 -5.43
CA PRO A 19 -4.78 -7.45 -4.34
C PRO A 19 -3.54 -7.54 -3.44
N ARG A 20 -2.36 -7.16 -3.95
CA ARG A 20 -1.06 -7.19 -3.27
C ARG A 20 -0.34 -5.86 -3.47
N VAL A 21 0.30 -5.37 -2.42
CA VAL A 21 1.20 -4.21 -2.48
C VAL A 21 2.60 -4.58 -1.99
N ILE A 22 3.57 -3.82 -2.47
CA ILE A 22 4.92 -3.76 -1.93
C ILE A 22 5.10 -2.31 -1.45
N LEU A 23 5.49 -2.13 -0.19
CA LEU A 23 5.87 -0.83 0.34
C LEU A 23 7.38 -0.67 0.16
N LEU A 24 7.78 0.40 -0.51
CA LEU A 24 9.17 0.77 -0.74
C LEU A 24 9.49 2.02 0.08
N ASP A 25 10.63 1.98 0.77
CA ASP A 25 11.19 3.12 1.47
C ASP A 25 12.72 3.08 1.38
N GLU A 26 13.36 4.22 1.09
CA GLU A 26 14.81 4.36 0.89
C GLU A 26 15.46 3.25 0.03
N GLY A 27 14.79 2.85 -1.06
CA GLY A 27 15.28 1.81 -1.98
C GLY A 27 15.17 0.38 -1.45
N ARG A 28 14.45 0.14 -0.35
CA ARG A 28 14.25 -1.16 0.28
C ARG A 28 12.77 -1.53 0.31
N ILE A 29 12.50 -2.84 0.25
CA ILE A 29 11.15 -3.37 0.50
C ILE A 29 10.96 -3.46 2.02
N VAL A 30 10.06 -2.65 2.56
CA VAL A 30 9.74 -2.63 4.00
C VAL A 30 8.49 -3.45 4.33
N ALA A 31 7.60 -3.66 3.35
CA ALA A 31 6.49 -4.61 3.48
C ALA A 31 6.09 -5.20 2.12
N ASN A 32 5.56 -6.43 2.13
CA ASN A 32 5.04 -7.12 0.95
C ASN A 32 3.91 -8.07 1.36
N GLY A 33 2.73 -7.90 0.78
CA GLY A 33 1.54 -8.65 1.19
C GLY A 33 0.23 -8.07 0.68
N GLY A 34 -0.88 -8.54 1.25
CA GLY A 34 -2.22 -8.11 0.84
C GLY A 34 -2.43 -6.61 1.06
N ALA A 35 -2.98 -5.92 0.06
CA ALA A 35 -3.16 -4.47 0.06
C ALA A 35 -3.91 -3.97 1.29
N LYS A 36 -5.09 -4.53 1.57
CA LYS A 36 -5.91 -4.17 2.74
C LYS A 36 -5.19 -4.35 4.08
N LYS A 37 -4.33 -5.38 4.20
CA LYS A 37 -3.58 -5.64 5.44
C LYS A 37 -2.49 -4.60 5.66
N ILE A 38 -1.69 -4.32 4.63
CA ILE A 38 -0.58 -3.38 4.71
C ILE A 38 -1.10 -1.95 4.81
N LEU A 39 -2.03 -1.55 3.94
CA LEU A 39 -2.53 -0.19 3.88
C LEU A 39 -3.40 0.19 5.09
N LYS A 40 -3.95 -0.77 5.85
CA LYS A 40 -4.65 -0.53 7.12
C LYS A 40 -3.69 -0.39 8.31
N ASP A 41 -2.43 -0.81 8.18
CA ASP A 41 -1.45 -0.72 9.26
C ASP A 41 -0.96 0.73 9.41
N LYS A 42 -1.67 1.48 10.24
CA LYS A 42 -1.39 2.90 10.47
C LYS A 42 0.04 3.14 10.95
N SER A 43 0.56 2.31 11.84
CA SER A 43 1.91 2.49 12.39
C SER A 43 2.96 2.30 11.30
N LEU A 44 2.82 1.25 10.48
CA LEU A 44 3.71 1.00 9.34
C LEU A 44 3.66 2.16 8.34
N MET A 45 2.46 2.54 7.92
CA MET A 45 2.26 3.59 6.90
C MET A 45 2.85 4.93 7.35
N GLU A 46 2.51 5.38 8.57
CA GLU A 46 3.00 6.65 9.11
C GLU A 46 4.52 6.64 9.34
N SER A 47 5.10 5.50 9.75
CA SER A 47 6.56 5.36 9.91
C SER A 47 7.35 5.48 8.61
N HIS A 48 6.68 5.29 7.46
CA HIS A 48 7.25 5.38 6.12
C HIS A 48 6.66 6.55 5.30
N GLY A 49 6.11 7.57 5.98
CA GLY A 49 5.67 8.82 5.36
C GLY A 49 4.40 8.73 4.52
N LEU A 50 3.61 7.65 4.66
CA LEU A 50 2.33 7.48 3.99
C LEU A 50 1.16 7.67 4.96
N GLU A 51 0.00 8.00 4.41
CA GLU A 51 -1.27 7.92 5.14
C GLU A 51 -1.99 6.59 4.90
N VAL A 52 -2.94 6.28 5.77
CA VAL A 52 -3.90 5.18 5.54
C VAL A 52 -4.99 5.65 4.57
N PRO A 53 -5.45 4.83 3.60
CA PRO A 53 -6.62 5.16 2.78
C PRO A 53 -7.82 5.54 3.65
N LEU A 54 -8.57 6.58 3.27
CA LEU A 54 -9.75 7.05 4.01
C LEU A 54 -10.76 5.92 4.24
N SER A 55 -10.97 5.06 3.26
CA SER A 55 -11.84 3.89 3.32
C SER A 55 -11.42 2.85 4.39
N LEU A 56 -10.18 2.92 4.89
CA LEU A 56 -9.63 2.04 5.92
C LEU A 56 -9.40 2.73 7.28
N LYS A 57 -9.70 4.03 7.43
CA LYS A 57 -9.52 4.78 8.68
C LYS A 57 -10.55 4.44 9.78
N HIS A 58 -11.45 3.48 9.54
CA HIS A 58 -12.49 3.02 10.47
C HIS A 58 -12.37 1.53 10.86
#